data_AF-A0A7S1WV90-F1
#
_entry.id   AF-A0A7S1WV90-F1
#
_cell.length_a   1.000
_cell.length_b   1.000
_cell.length_c   1.000
_cell.angle_alpha   90.00
_cell.angle_beta   90.00
_cell.angle_gamma   90.00
#
_symmetry.space_group_name_H-M   'P 1'
#
loop_
_entity.id
_entity.type
_entity.pdbx_description
1 polymer ?
#
loop_
_entity_poly.entity_id
_entity_poly.type
_entity_poly.pdbx_seq_one_letter_code
_entity_poly.pdbx_strand_id
1 'polypeptide(L)'
;GSDCPTPCAPLAGLTMRPVRRPTGVVLLTLLAALLAVLHASGALSFVGGLSRPRPSPSTALNAAKKPKRKQKLSLAEALDREKERKLEQDGKKDEAKLAPERTFWEGPPSSTEVLFPFLSCFLVLGIIPFIAAVNRQFRVKYKITDRRVSVSTGWDGKDVTEFSYQEIYEMKYGLRFNGYCGDMRINLRDGAKIELFGLLNFDDNYQFIYERAETD
;
A
#
# COMPACT_ATOMS: atom_id res chain seq x y z
N GLY A 1 -21.98 0.77 27.90
CA GLY A 1 -20.93 -0.14 27.44
C GLY A 1 -20.59 0.28 26.04
N SER A 2 -19.33 0.50 25.68
CA SER A 2 -18.25 -0.52 25.76
C SER A 2 -18.68 -1.71 24.89
N ASP A 3 -17.97 -2.10 23.84
CA ASP A 3 -16.53 -2.31 23.79
C ASP A 3 -16.00 -2.30 22.34
N CYS A 4 -15.04 -1.43 22.05
CA CYS A 4 -13.74 -1.87 21.52
C CYS A 4 -12.88 -2.21 22.75
N PRO A 5 -11.89 -3.13 22.72
CA PRO A 5 -10.68 -2.94 21.89
C PRO A 5 -9.99 -4.24 21.42
N THR A 6 -9.13 -4.23 20.38
CA THR A 6 -7.64 -4.34 20.40
C THR A 6 -7.19 -5.33 19.30
N PRO A 7 -5.90 -5.38 18.88
CA PRO A 7 -4.91 -4.32 18.75
C PRO A 7 -4.20 -4.31 17.38
N CYS A 8 -3.53 -3.20 17.10
CA CYS A 8 -2.57 -3.00 16.03
C CYS A 8 -1.53 -4.12 15.96
N ALA A 9 -1.36 -4.71 14.78
CA ALA A 9 -0.16 -5.45 14.43
C ALA A 9 0.92 -4.46 13.96
N PRO A 10 2.18 -4.62 14.42
CA PRO A 10 3.25 -3.70 14.07
C PRO A 10 3.79 -3.99 12.67
N LEU A 11 4.10 -2.90 11.97
CA LEU A 11 5.07 -2.72 10.88
C LEU A 11 5.98 -3.94 10.64
N ALA A 12 5.66 -4.73 9.63
CA ALA A 12 6.59 -5.62 8.97
C ALA A 12 6.86 -5.03 7.59
N GLY A 13 8.08 -4.52 7.42
CA GLY A 13 8.49 -3.66 6.32
C GLY A 13 8.24 -4.25 4.93
N LEU A 14 8.20 -3.36 3.94
CA LEU A 14 8.36 -3.71 2.53
C LEU A 14 9.65 -4.52 2.38
N THR A 15 9.54 -5.84 2.41
CA THR A 15 10.67 -6.69 2.06
C THR A 15 10.80 -6.65 0.54
N MET A 16 11.62 -5.72 0.03
CA MET A 16 12.22 -5.84 -1.28
C MET A 16 12.87 -7.22 -1.38
N ARG A 17 12.27 -8.12 -2.16
CA ARG A 17 12.95 -9.33 -2.59
C ARG A 17 13.56 -9.03 -3.95
N PRO A 18 14.88 -8.77 -4.04
CA PRO A 18 15.54 -8.79 -5.33
C PRO A 18 15.30 -10.18 -5.94
N VAL A 19 14.89 -10.21 -7.22
CA VAL A 19 14.79 -11.46 -8.00
C VAL A 19 16.18 -12.06 -8.07
N ARG A 20 16.50 -12.96 -7.13
CA ARG A 20 17.76 -13.66 -7.03
C ARG A 20 17.79 -14.68 -8.16
N ARG A 21 18.56 -14.41 -9.22
CA ARG A 21 18.92 -15.43 -10.21
C ARG A 21 19.60 -16.58 -9.47
N PRO A 22 19.21 -17.85 -9.64
CA PRO A 22 19.87 -18.95 -8.96
C PRO A 22 21.28 -19.13 -9.55
N THR A 23 22.28 -18.54 -8.90
CA THR A 23 23.68 -18.89 -9.08
C THR A 23 23.95 -20.20 -8.33
N GLY A 24 24.68 -21.13 -8.95
CA GLY A 24 24.80 -22.56 -8.62
C GLY A 24 25.37 -22.96 -7.25
N VAL A 25 25.38 -22.06 -6.26
CA VAL A 25 25.90 -22.30 -4.91
C VAL A 25 24.83 -22.88 -3.96
N VAL A 26 23.54 -22.68 -4.26
CA VAL A 26 22.41 -23.14 -3.40
C VAL A 26 22.29 -24.67 -3.34
N LEU A 27 22.77 -25.37 -4.37
CA LEU A 27 22.76 -26.84 -4.39
C LEU A 27 23.83 -27.44 -3.47
N LEU A 28 24.93 -26.72 -3.22
CA LEU A 28 26.04 -27.22 -2.40
C LEU A 28 25.78 -27.05 -0.89
N THR A 29 25.02 -26.04 -0.50
CA THR A 29 24.71 -25.76 0.92
C THR A 29 23.60 -26.65 1.48
N LEU A 30 22.67 -27.13 0.64
CA LEU A 30 21.68 -28.14 1.02
C LEU A 30 22.31 -29.49 1.38
N LEU A 31 23.45 -29.83 0.75
CA LEU A 31 24.20 -31.05 1.05
C LEU A 31 24.91 -30.97 2.42
N ALA A 32 25.37 -29.78 2.83
CA ALA A 32 26.02 -29.56 4.13
C ALA A 32 25.01 -29.55 5.29
N ALA A 33 23.77 -29.06 5.06
CA ALA A 33 22.72 -29.07 6.07
C ALA A 33 22.21 -30.49 6.38
N LEU A 34 22.23 -31.40 5.41
CA LEU A 34 21.85 -32.80 5.64
C LEU A 34 22.87 -33.56 6.51
N LEU A 35 24.15 -33.15 6.48
CA LEU A 35 25.24 -33.73 7.27
C LEU A 35 25.24 -33.26 8.74
N ALA A 36 24.63 -32.10 9.05
CA ALA A 36 24.55 -31.57 10.41
C ALA A 36 23.42 -32.18 11.26
N VAL A 37 22.43 -32.83 10.62
CA VAL A 37 21.28 -33.45 11.33
C VAL A 37 21.66 -34.83 11.91
N LEU A 38 22.83 -35.40 11.56
CA LEU A 38 23.26 -36.73 12.02
C LEU A 38 24.06 -36.74 13.34
N HIS A 39 24.34 -35.60 13.97
CA HIS A 39 25.14 -35.53 15.20
C HIS A 39 24.56 -34.52 16.20
N ALA A 40 23.51 -34.92 16.94
CA ALA A 40 23.32 -34.61 18.36
C ALA A 40 21.93 -35.05 18.81
N SER A 41 21.87 -36.27 19.34
CA SER A 41 20.82 -36.72 20.27
C SER A 41 21.17 -36.27 21.69
N GLY A 42 20.15 -35.91 22.48
CA GLY A 42 20.25 -35.65 23.93
C GLY A 42 19.28 -34.55 24.35
N ALA A 43 18.02 -34.84 24.66
CA ALA A 43 17.48 -35.35 25.93
C ALA A 43 17.04 -34.22 26.91
N LEU A 44 15.73 -34.26 27.23
CA LEU A 44 14.99 -33.88 28.45
C LEU A 44 15.52 -32.69 29.30
N SER A 45 14.66 -31.76 29.74
CA SER A 45 13.80 -32.05 30.91
C SER A 45 12.68 -31.01 31.12
N PHE A 46 11.59 -31.57 31.66
CA PHE A 46 10.32 -31.02 32.10
C PHE A 46 10.36 -30.76 33.62
N VAL A 47 9.97 -29.57 34.09
CA VAL A 47 9.58 -29.26 35.49
C VAL A 47 8.61 -28.05 35.42
N GLY A 48 7.31 -28.19 35.72
CA GLY A 48 6.72 -28.05 37.06
C GLY A 48 6.64 -26.56 37.46
N GLY A 49 5.52 -25.86 37.41
CA GLY A 49 4.27 -26.13 38.11
C GLY A 49 4.34 -25.57 39.53
N LEU A 50 3.78 -24.38 39.82
CA LEU A 50 3.34 -24.03 41.17
C LEU A 50 2.28 -22.92 41.17
N SER A 51 1.11 -23.29 41.67
CA SER A 51 -0.03 -22.47 42.03
C SER A 51 0.22 -21.72 43.34
N ARG A 52 -0.45 -20.58 43.58
CA ARG A 52 -1.16 -20.16 44.83
C ARG A 52 -1.45 -18.62 44.84
N PRO A 53 -2.25 -18.07 45.77
CA PRO A 53 -3.68 -17.86 45.59
C PRO A 53 -4.09 -16.39 45.76
N ARG A 54 -5.38 -16.14 45.56
CA ARG A 54 -6.12 -14.92 45.94
C ARG A 54 -6.02 -14.65 47.46
N PRO A 55 -6.11 -13.37 47.87
CA PRO A 55 -7.16 -13.06 48.85
C PRO A 55 -8.03 -11.86 48.42
N SER A 56 -9.28 -11.94 48.85
CA SER A 56 -10.37 -10.98 48.70
C SER A 56 -10.45 -10.04 49.93
N PRO A 57 -11.58 -9.36 50.16
CA PRO A 57 -11.82 -7.94 49.93
C PRO A 57 -11.71 -7.11 51.23
N SER A 58 -11.49 -5.80 51.12
CA SER A 58 -11.79 -4.86 52.21
C SER A 58 -12.83 -3.83 51.78
N THR A 59 -13.83 -3.78 52.62
CA THR A 59 -15.08 -3.06 52.54
C THR A 59 -14.87 -1.58 52.90
N ALA A 60 -15.61 -0.72 52.18
CA ALA A 60 -16.13 0.59 52.59
C ALA A 60 -15.15 1.68 53.07
N LEU A 61 -15.28 2.87 52.48
CA LEU A 61 -15.89 4.03 53.16
C LEU A 61 -15.88 5.29 52.26
N ASN A 62 -17.05 5.95 52.23
CA ASN A 62 -17.29 7.40 52.13
C ASN A 62 -17.09 8.09 50.75
N ALA A 63 -18.17 8.46 50.05
CA ALA A 63 -19.06 9.61 50.32
C ALA A 63 -18.45 10.97 49.97
N ALA A 64 -18.84 11.52 48.80
CA ALA A 64 -19.07 12.94 48.57
C ALA A 64 -19.74 13.15 47.19
N LYS A 65 -21.05 12.91 47.12
CA LYS A 65 -21.88 13.23 45.95
C LYS A 65 -22.12 14.75 45.96
N LYS A 66 -21.29 15.54 45.25
CA LYS A 66 -21.54 16.97 45.01
C LYS A 66 -22.83 17.14 44.20
N PRO A 67 -23.73 18.08 44.56
CA PRO A 67 -24.89 18.37 43.74
C PRO A 67 -24.42 19.04 42.44
N LYS A 68 -24.55 18.34 41.30
CA LYS A 68 -24.40 18.95 39.98
C LYS A 68 -25.53 19.96 39.81
N ARG A 69 -25.24 21.22 40.11
CA ARG A 69 -26.06 22.38 39.76
C ARG A 69 -26.20 22.35 38.23
N LYS A 70 -27.36 21.88 37.74
CA LYS A 70 -27.72 21.90 36.32
C LYS A 70 -27.86 23.36 35.91
N GLN A 71 -26.75 23.96 35.49
CA GLN A 71 -26.78 25.19 34.73
C GLN A 71 -27.44 24.83 33.40
N LYS A 72 -28.69 25.25 33.22
CA LYS A 72 -29.37 25.16 31.93
C LYS A 72 -28.62 26.10 30.99
N LEU A 73 -27.52 25.62 30.39
CA LEU A 73 -27.02 26.22 29.16
C LEU A 73 -28.18 26.18 28.18
N SER A 74 -28.51 27.35 27.63
CA SER A 74 -29.61 27.48 26.71
C SER A 74 -29.37 26.56 25.50
N LEU A 75 -30.41 25.87 25.05
CA LEU A 75 -30.36 25.03 23.85
C LEU A 75 -29.81 25.83 22.64
N ALA A 76 -30.09 27.13 22.61
CA ALA A 76 -29.57 28.08 21.63
C ALA A 76 -28.04 28.18 21.68
N GLU A 77 -27.45 28.36 22.87
CA GLU A 77 -25.99 28.44 23.01
C GLU A 77 -25.27 27.13 22.66
N ALA A 78 -25.93 25.98 22.84
CA ALA A 78 -25.39 24.69 22.38
C ALA A 78 -25.44 24.56 20.84
N LEU A 79 -26.52 25.00 20.21
CA LEU A 79 -26.69 25.01 18.75
C LEU A 79 -25.70 25.95 18.06
N ASP A 80 -25.45 27.12 18.62
CA ASP A 80 -24.51 28.10 18.05
C ASP A 80 -23.07 27.54 18.06
N ARG A 81 -22.65 26.88 19.15
CA ARG A 81 -21.34 26.21 19.22
C ARG A 81 -21.23 25.00 18.29
N GLU A 82 -22.33 24.31 17.99
CA GLU A 82 -22.35 23.24 16.98
C GLU A 82 -22.23 23.79 15.56
N LYS A 83 -22.86 24.94 15.30
CA LYS A 83 -22.80 25.63 14.00
C LYS A 83 -21.41 26.20 13.73
N GLU A 84 -20.79 26.83 14.73
CA GLU A 84 -19.41 27.31 14.66
C GLU A 84 -18.43 26.15 14.43
N ARG A 85 -18.56 25.04 15.18
CA ARG A 85 -17.72 23.85 14.96
C ARG A 85 -17.92 23.22 13.59
N LYS A 86 -19.14 23.21 13.04
CA LYS A 86 -19.39 22.77 11.67
C LYS A 86 -18.71 23.69 10.66
N LEU A 87 -18.82 25.01 10.82
CA LEU A 87 -18.18 25.99 9.93
C LEU A 87 -16.66 25.93 9.97
N GLU A 88 -16.06 25.76 11.16
CA GLU A 88 -14.62 25.56 11.32
C GLU A 88 -14.16 24.23 10.70
N GLN A 89 -14.96 23.17 10.89
CA GLN A 89 -14.65 21.86 10.35
C GLN A 89 -14.84 21.79 8.83
N ASP A 90 -15.80 22.52 8.28
CA ASP A 90 -16.05 22.61 6.85
C ASP A 90 -15.00 23.52 6.19
N GLY A 91 -14.64 24.67 6.80
CA GLY A 91 -13.52 25.50 6.35
C GLY A 91 -12.19 24.74 6.33
N LYS A 92 -11.91 23.94 7.38
CA LYS A 92 -10.69 23.12 7.42
C LYS A 92 -10.69 21.96 6.41
N LYS A 93 -11.86 21.39 6.09
CA LYS A 93 -12.01 20.39 5.01
C LYS A 93 -11.84 21.03 3.64
N ASP A 94 -12.36 22.24 3.45
CA ASP A 94 -12.23 22.99 2.20
C ASP A 94 -10.77 23.36 1.97
N GLU A 95 -10.06 23.85 2.98
CA GLU A 95 -8.62 24.11 2.91
C GLU A 95 -7.81 22.84 2.60
N ALA A 96 -8.18 21.69 3.20
CA ALA A 96 -7.57 20.39 2.90
C ALA A 96 -7.94 19.84 1.51
N LYS A 97 -9.01 20.34 0.89
CA LYS A 97 -9.48 19.97 -0.46
C LYS A 97 -8.97 20.97 -1.53
N LEU A 98 -8.63 22.19 -1.13
CA LEU A 98 -8.15 23.28 -1.98
C LEU A 98 -6.64 23.28 -2.19
N ALA A 99 -5.86 22.55 -1.38
CA ALA A 99 -4.43 22.38 -1.65
C ALA A 99 -4.26 21.71 -3.03
N PRO A 100 -3.64 22.40 -4.01
CA PRO A 100 -3.51 21.87 -5.37
C PRO A 100 -2.66 20.60 -5.34
N GLU A 101 -3.26 19.49 -5.75
CA GLU A 101 -2.59 18.19 -5.92
C GLU A 101 -1.53 18.34 -7.03
N ARG A 102 -0.24 18.20 -6.70
CA ARG A 102 0.81 18.28 -7.71
C ARG A 102 0.92 16.96 -8.44
N THR A 103 1.02 17.06 -9.76
CA THR A 103 1.24 15.94 -10.67
C THR A 103 2.74 15.76 -10.83
N PHE A 104 3.28 14.63 -10.41
CA PHE A 104 4.70 14.33 -10.56
C PHE A 104 5.00 13.87 -11.99
N TRP A 105 4.20 12.93 -12.48
CA TRP A 105 4.38 12.36 -13.80
C TRP A 105 3.04 11.95 -14.41
N GLU A 106 2.84 12.32 -15.67
CA GLU A 106 1.70 11.92 -16.46
C GLU A 106 2.17 11.52 -17.86
N GLY A 107 1.67 10.40 -18.37
CA GLY A 107 2.09 9.97 -19.68
C GLY A 107 1.38 8.75 -20.25
N PRO A 108 1.50 8.55 -21.57
CA PRO A 108 1.23 7.26 -22.17
C PRO A 108 2.28 6.22 -21.73
N PRO A 109 2.04 4.95 -22.02
CA PRO A 109 3.05 3.92 -21.94
C PRO A 109 4.26 4.19 -22.86
N SER A 110 5.32 3.42 -22.66
CA SER A 110 6.56 3.53 -23.42
C SER A 110 6.32 3.27 -24.91
N SER A 111 6.88 4.15 -25.74
CA SER A 111 6.89 4.00 -27.21
C SER A 111 7.56 2.70 -27.67
N THR A 112 8.44 2.13 -26.85
CA THR A 112 9.10 0.85 -27.13
C THR A 112 8.11 -0.28 -27.35
N GLU A 113 6.95 -0.26 -26.68
CA GLU A 113 5.92 -1.29 -26.86
C GLU A 113 5.30 -1.29 -28.25
N VAL A 114 5.30 -0.15 -28.93
CA VAL A 114 4.83 -0.01 -30.32
C VAL A 114 5.96 -0.29 -31.31
N LEU A 115 7.21 0.01 -30.94
CA LEU A 115 8.37 -0.13 -31.81
C LEU A 115 8.64 -1.59 -32.20
N PHE A 116 8.67 -2.53 -31.26
CA PHE A 116 8.94 -3.94 -31.59
C PHE A 116 7.89 -4.57 -32.52
N PRO A 117 6.58 -4.44 -32.27
CA PRO A 117 5.58 -4.96 -33.20
C PRO A 117 5.54 -4.17 -34.51
N PHE A 118 5.92 -2.89 -34.52
CA PHE A 118 6.10 -2.14 -35.77
C PHE A 118 7.17 -2.77 -36.67
N LEU A 119 8.32 -3.18 -36.12
CA LEU A 119 9.34 -3.89 -36.89
C LEU A 119 8.81 -5.21 -37.47
N SER A 120 7.89 -5.88 -36.78
CA SER A 120 7.28 -7.11 -37.31
C SER A 120 6.31 -6.87 -38.48
N CYS A 121 5.83 -5.63 -38.66
CA CYS A 121 4.88 -5.24 -39.71
C CYS A 121 5.45 -5.42 -41.14
N PHE A 122 6.78 -5.47 -41.28
CA PHE A 122 7.43 -5.82 -42.56
C PHE A 122 7.05 -7.24 -43.03
N LEU A 123 6.68 -8.10 -42.09
CA LEU A 123 6.06 -9.39 -42.36
C LEU A 123 4.56 -9.15 -42.23
N VAL A 124 3.75 -9.47 -43.25
CA VAL A 124 2.28 -9.23 -43.24
C VAL A 124 1.59 -9.74 -41.96
N LEU A 125 2.16 -10.78 -41.33
CA LEU A 125 1.71 -11.34 -40.04
C LEU A 125 1.86 -10.39 -38.84
N GLY A 126 2.78 -9.42 -38.90
CA GLY A 126 3.05 -8.46 -37.83
C GLY A 126 2.12 -7.24 -37.78
N ILE A 127 1.22 -7.09 -38.76
CA ILE A 127 0.24 -5.99 -38.77
C ILE A 127 -0.73 -6.10 -37.58
N ILE A 128 -1.20 -7.32 -37.27
CA ILE A 128 -2.15 -7.58 -36.18
C ILE A 128 -1.56 -7.17 -34.81
N PRO A 129 -0.37 -7.64 -34.39
CA PRO A 129 0.20 -7.22 -33.11
C PRO A 129 0.56 -5.74 -33.06
N PHE A 130 0.89 -5.11 -34.20
CA PHE A 130 1.14 -3.67 -34.27
C PHE A 130 -0.10 -2.85 -33.93
N ILE A 131 -1.25 -3.16 -34.53
CA ILE A 131 -2.51 -2.46 -34.24
C ILE A 131 -2.90 -2.63 -32.77
N ALA A 132 -2.69 -3.82 -32.19
CA ALA A 132 -2.95 -4.07 -30.78
C ALA A 132 -2.09 -3.18 -29.86
N ALA A 133 -0.79 -3.06 -30.14
CA ALA A 133 0.12 -2.21 -29.37
C ALA A 133 -0.23 -0.72 -29.49
N VAL A 134 -0.56 -0.26 -30.70
CA VAL A 134 -1.00 1.12 -30.95
C VAL A 134 -2.29 1.44 -30.18
N ASN A 135 -3.27 0.54 -30.21
CA ASN A 135 -4.52 0.72 -29.49
C ASN A 135 -4.31 0.84 -27.97
N ARG A 136 -3.38 0.05 -27.41
CA ARG A 136 -2.98 0.17 -26.00
C ARG A 136 -2.35 1.53 -25.71
N GLN A 137 -1.45 2.00 -26.58
CA GLN A 137 -0.76 3.28 -26.42
C GLN A 137 -1.72 4.48 -26.34
N PHE A 138 -2.87 4.40 -27.03
CA PHE A 138 -3.89 5.44 -26.98
C PHE A 138 -4.84 5.33 -25.79
N ARG A 139 -5.22 4.11 -25.38
CA ARG A 139 -6.23 3.87 -24.32
C ARG A 139 -5.69 3.92 -22.90
N VAL A 140 -4.41 3.63 -22.72
CA VAL A 140 -3.81 3.57 -21.38
C VAL A 140 -3.12 4.89 -21.09
N LYS A 141 -3.42 5.49 -19.94
CA LYS A 141 -2.73 6.66 -19.42
C LYS A 141 -2.42 6.47 -17.94
N TYR A 142 -1.22 6.86 -17.56
CA TYR A 142 -0.75 6.81 -16.20
C TYR A 142 -0.66 8.22 -15.64
N LYS A 143 -1.14 8.41 -14.41
CA LYS A 143 -1.08 9.67 -13.69
C LYS A 143 -0.62 9.39 -12.27
N ILE A 144 0.55 9.92 -11.94
CA ILE A 144 1.19 9.80 -10.63
C ILE A 144 1.16 11.19 -9.99
N THR A 145 0.46 11.31 -8.86
CA THR A 145 0.30 12.57 -8.13
C THR A 145 0.77 12.44 -6.70
N ASP A 146 0.71 13.51 -5.91
CA ASP A 146 1.11 13.45 -4.51
C ASP A 146 0.23 12.55 -3.64
N ARG A 147 -1.04 12.37 -3.99
CA ARG A 147 -2.04 11.71 -3.14
C ARG A 147 -2.33 10.26 -3.57
N ARG A 148 -2.26 9.98 -4.87
CA ARG A 148 -2.71 8.72 -5.45
C ARG A 148 -2.00 8.44 -6.76
N VAL A 149 -2.10 7.20 -7.18
CA VAL A 149 -1.73 6.80 -8.53
C VAL A 149 -2.99 6.37 -9.26
N SER A 150 -3.25 6.99 -10.40
CA SER A 150 -4.41 6.71 -11.25
C SER A 150 -3.94 6.03 -12.53
N VAL A 151 -4.56 4.88 -12.82
CA VAL A 151 -4.40 4.15 -14.08
C VAL A 151 -5.70 4.27 -14.85
N SER A 152 -5.70 5.10 -15.88
CA SER A 152 -6.84 5.27 -16.77
C SER A 152 -6.75 4.26 -17.90
N THR A 153 -7.78 3.44 -18.02
CA THR A 153 -7.98 2.51 -19.12
C THR A 153 -9.32 2.77 -19.79
N GLY A 154 -9.45 2.35 -21.05
CA GLY A 154 -10.67 2.50 -21.83
C GLY A 154 -10.60 3.63 -22.86
N TRP A 155 -11.59 3.65 -23.75
CA TRP A 155 -11.60 4.58 -24.88
C TRP A 155 -12.06 6.00 -24.49
N ASP A 156 -12.96 6.08 -23.52
CA ASP A 156 -13.46 7.33 -22.94
C ASP A 156 -12.83 7.62 -21.56
N GLY A 157 -11.83 6.83 -21.14
CA GLY A 157 -11.26 6.92 -19.79
C GLY A 157 -12.26 6.59 -18.68
N LYS A 158 -13.29 5.77 -18.95
CA LYS A 158 -14.32 5.37 -17.97
C LYS A 158 -13.77 4.44 -16.88
N ASP A 159 -12.78 3.63 -17.21
CA ASP A 159 -12.19 2.66 -16.29
C ASP A 159 -10.91 3.25 -15.70
N VAL A 160 -11.08 4.17 -14.75
CA VAL A 160 -9.98 4.72 -13.95
C VAL A 160 -9.89 3.93 -12.65
N THR A 161 -8.75 3.28 -12.44
CA THR A 161 -8.42 2.65 -11.16
C THR A 161 -7.48 3.58 -10.41
N GLU A 162 -7.94 4.13 -9.29
CA GLU A 162 -7.15 4.98 -8.40
C GLU A 162 -6.87 4.22 -7.11
N PHE A 163 -5.68 4.38 -6.56
CA PHE A 163 -5.32 3.83 -5.26
C PHE A 163 -4.43 4.79 -4.48
N SER A 164 -4.55 4.73 -3.16
CA SER A 164 -3.73 5.53 -2.24
C SER A 164 -2.41 4.83 -1.93
N TYR A 165 -1.36 5.59 -1.59
CA TYR A 165 -0.06 5.03 -1.23
C TYR A 165 -0.11 4.10 -0.01
N GLN A 166 -1.03 4.36 0.91
CA GLN A 166 -1.23 3.60 2.14
C GLN A 166 -1.73 2.16 1.90
N GLU A 167 -2.40 1.94 0.77
CA GLU A 167 -2.96 0.65 0.40
C GLU A 167 -1.90 -0.29 -0.17
N ILE A 168 -0.70 0.20 -0.48
CA ILE A 168 0.38 -0.59 -1.08
C ILE A 168 0.92 -1.59 -0.04
N TYR A 169 0.83 -2.88 -0.36
CA TYR A 169 1.37 -3.96 0.46
C TYR A 169 2.71 -4.48 -0.06
N GLU A 170 2.82 -4.66 -1.38
CA GLU A 170 4.02 -5.19 -2.01
C GLU A 170 4.16 -4.62 -3.42
N MET A 171 5.37 -4.24 -3.82
CA MET A 171 5.69 -3.82 -5.18
C MET A 171 6.71 -4.77 -5.79
N LYS A 172 6.40 -5.31 -6.97
CA LYS A 172 7.28 -6.16 -7.77
C LYS A 172 7.52 -5.49 -9.10
N TYR A 173 8.78 -5.33 -9.50
CA TYR A 173 9.10 -4.67 -10.77
C TYR A 173 10.04 -5.51 -11.65
N GLY A 174 9.99 -5.23 -12.95
CA GLY A 174 10.84 -5.79 -13.98
C GLY A 174 11.28 -4.67 -14.92
N LEU A 175 12.59 -4.45 -15.02
CA LEU A 175 13.16 -3.43 -15.90
C LEU A 175 13.21 -3.96 -17.34
N ARG A 176 12.84 -3.12 -18.30
CA ARG A 176 13.00 -3.34 -19.74
C ARG A 176 14.05 -2.37 -20.30
N PHE A 177 14.70 -2.75 -21.40
CA PHE A 177 15.65 -1.90 -22.14
C PHE A 177 16.63 -1.13 -21.25
N ASN A 178 17.36 -1.84 -20.38
CA ASN A 178 18.38 -1.28 -19.50
C ASN A 178 17.88 -0.13 -18.58
N GLY A 179 16.59 -0.12 -18.22
CA GLY A 179 16.00 0.90 -17.34
C GLY A 179 15.25 2.01 -18.08
N TYR A 180 15.22 2.01 -19.41
CA TYR A 180 14.46 3.00 -20.18
C TYR A 180 12.95 2.95 -19.88
N CYS A 181 12.41 1.75 -19.66
CA CYS A 181 11.06 1.58 -19.16
C CYS A 181 10.97 0.36 -18.25
N GLY A 182 9.94 0.31 -17.41
CA GLY A 182 9.75 -0.76 -16.45
C GLY A 182 8.30 -1.20 -16.36
N ASP A 183 8.14 -2.47 -16.01
CA ASP A 183 6.87 -3.04 -15.59
C ASP A 183 6.86 -3.15 -14.08
N MET A 184 5.74 -2.82 -13.45
CA MET A 184 5.56 -2.99 -12.02
C MET A 184 4.16 -3.50 -11.71
N ARG A 185 4.10 -4.51 -10.85
CA ARG A 185 2.89 -5.03 -10.22
C ARG A 185 2.87 -4.55 -8.78
N ILE A 186 1.82 -3.83 -8.43
CA ILE A 186 1.53 -3.36 -7.08
C ILE A 186 0.41 -4.23 -6.53
N ASN A 187 0.66 -4.89 -5.40
CA ASN A 187 -0.35 -5.62 -4.65
C ASN A 187 -0.86 -4.70 -3.55
N LEU A 188 -2.18 -4.53 -3.47
CA LEU A 188 -2.84 -3.73 -2.45
C LEU A 188 -3.24 -4.59 -1.25
N ARG A 189 -3.46 -3.95 -0.10
CA ARG A 189 -3.95 -4.61 1.13
C ARG A 189 -5.32 -5.27 0.96
N ASP A 190 -6.15 -4.73 0.07
CA ASP A 190 -7.47 -5.28 -0.26
C ASP A 190 -7.38 -6.55 -1.14
N GLY A 191 -6.17 -6.96 -1.53
CA GLY A 191 -5.93 -8.09 -2.44
C GLY A 191 -6.03 -7.73 -3.92
N ALA A 192 -6.39 -6.49 -4.25
CA ALA A 192 -6.34 -5.98 -5.61
C ALA A 192 -4.90 -5.95 -6.14
N LYS A 193 -4.75 -6.20 -7.43
CA LYS A 193 -3.45 -6.20 -8.12
C LYS A 193 -3.51 -5.22 -9.25
N ILE A 194 -2.67 -4.20 -9.17
CA ILE A 194 -2.60 -3.15 -10.17
C ILE A 194 -1.29 -3.30 -10.91
N GLU A 195 -1.36 -3.28 -12.23
CA GLU A 195 -0.21 -3.53 -13.10
C GLU A 195 0.05 -2.30 -13.96
N LEU A 196 1.24 -1.75 -13.79
CA LEU A 196 1.79 -0.62 -14.53
C LEU A 196 2.80 -1.23 -15.52
N PHE A 197 2.43 -1.33 -16.79
CA PHE A 197 3.30 -1.90 -17.82
C PHE A 197 3.82 -0.83 -18.76
N GLY A 198 5.11 -0.86 -19.04
CA GLY A 198 5.76 0.11 -19.92
C GLY A 198 5.78 1.53 -19.34
N LEU A 199 6.02 1.68 -18.03
CA LEU A 199 6.19 2.98 -17.39
C LEU A 199 7.53 3.60 -17.85
N LEU A 200 7.49 4.83 -18.36
CA LEU A 200 8.69 5.61 -18.74
C LEU A 200 9.35 6.17 -17.49
N ASN A 201 10.66 6.48 -17.55
CA ASN A 201 11.44 7.00 -16.43
C ASN A 201 11.17 6.21 -15.14
N PHE A 202 11.31 4.89 -15.26
CA PHE A 202 10.85 3.97 -14.23
C PHE A 202 11.50 4.22 -12.88
N ASP A 203 12.81 4.52 -12.85
CA ASP A 203 13.56 4.71 -11.61
C ASP A 203 13.03 5.89 -10.79
N ASP A 204 12.82 7.05 -11.42
CA ASP A 204 12.28 8.25 -10.75
C ASP A 204 10.85 8.02 -10.26
N ASN A 205 10.00 7.42 -11.10
CA ASN A 205 8.62 7.12 -10.77
C ASN A 205 8.50 6.07 -9.65
N TYR A 206 9.36 5.05 -9.70
CA TYR A 206 9.43 4.01 -8.69
C TYR A 206 9.86 4.59 -7.34
N GLN A 207 10.94 5.38 -7.34
CA GLN A 207 11.44 6.01 -6.13
C GLN A 207 10.39 6.95 -5.51
N PHE A 208 9.70 7.75 -6.34
CA PHE A 208 8.62 8.63 -5.89
C PHE A 208 7.46 7.87 -5.21
N ILE A 209 7.04 6.74 -5.78
CA ILE A 209 5.98 5.88 -5.22
C ILE A 209 6.48 5.20 -3.94
N TYR A 210 7.72 4.73 -3.94
CA TYR A 210 8.33 4.04 -2.82
C TYR A 210 8.46 4.94 -1.59
N GLU A 211 8.99 6.15 -1.75
CA GLU A 211 9.14 7.13 -0.66
C GLU A 211 7.79 7.47 -0.03
N ARG A 212 6.72 7.58 -0.83
CA ARG A 212 5.36 7.82 -0.31
C ARG A 212 4.71 6.61 0.35
N ALA A 213 5.06 5.40 -0.09
CA ALA A 213 4.59 4.19 0.56
C ALA A 213 5.24 3.95 1.92
N GLU A 214 6.42 4.52 2.18
CA GLU A 214 7.13 4.42 3.47
C GLU A 214 6.84 5.55 4.46
N THR A 215 6.51 6.75 3.96
CA THR A 215 6.37 7.95 4.80
C THR A 215 5.09 7.94 5.66
N ASP A 216 4.11 7.09 5.32
CA ASP A 216 2.83 6.92 6.02
C ASP A 216 2.74 5.59 6.78
#